data_AF-A0A6G9YCD5-F1
#
_entry.id   AF-A0A6G9YCD5-F1
#
_cell.length_a   1.000
_cell.length_b   1.000
_cell.length_c   1.000
_cell.angle_alpha   90.00
_cell.angle_beta   90.00
_cell.angle_gamma   90.00
#
_symmetry.space_group_name_H-M   'P 1'
#
loop_
_entity.id
_entity.type
_entity.pdbx_description
1 polymer ?
#
loop_
_entity_poly.entity_id
_entity_poly.type
_entity_poly.pdbx_seq_one_letter_code
_entity_poly.pdbx_strand_id
1 'polypeptide(L)'
;MRFAISYSSPFHGVDPDRLIAVARHAERCGFEGLYLPDHLALYPGAMFGAVELPTQLPYLEPLDALSFVAATTERILLQPPDDQS
;
A
#
# COMPACT_ATOMS: atom_id res chain seq x y z
N MET A 1 15.71 14.79 4.22
CA MET A 1 14.33 14.71 3.70
C MET A 1 13.95 13.24 3.73
N ARG A 2 12.74 12.92 4.21
CA ARG A 2 12.27 11.54 4.32
C ARG A 2 11.29 11.24 3.19
N PHE A 3 11.43 10.10 2.54
CA PHE A 3 10.57 9.70 1.42
C PHE A 3 9.88 8.37 1.72
N ALA A 4 8.60 8.28 1.39
CA ALA A 4 7.79 7.08 1.52
C ALA A 4 7.09 6.76 0.20
N ILE A 5 6.71 5.49 0.02
CA ILE A 5 5.89 5.04 -1.10
C ILE A 5 4.49 4.64 -0.64
N SER A 6 3.51 4.82 -1.51
CA SER A 6 2.15 4.31 -1.31
C SER A 6 1.89 3.17 -2.29
N TYR A 7 1.42 2.03 -1.79
CA TYR A 7 1.02 0.90 -2.62
C TYR A 7 -0.50 0.87 -2.76
N SER A 8 -1.01 1.03 -3.98
CA SER A 8 -2.43 0.98 -4.29
C SER A 8 -2.78 -0.34 -4.98
N SER A 9 -3.46 -1.25 -4.26
CA SER A 9 -3.92 -2.53 -4.82
C SER A 9 -4.90 -2.40 -6.01
N PRO A 10 -5.77 -1.37 -6.09
CA PRO A 10 -6.53 -1.09 -7.31
C PRO A 10 -5.70 -0.93 -8.58
N PHE A 11 -4.48 -0.40 -8.44
CA PHE A 11 -3.63 -0.07 -9.57
C PHE A 11 -2.53 -1.11 -9.81
N HIS A 12 -2.01 -1.72 -8.74
CA HIS A 12 -0.90 -2.68 -8.82
C HIS A 12 -1.30 -4.14 -8.68
N GLY A 13 -2.56 -4.41 -8.29
CA GLY A 13 -3.08 -5.74 -8.01
C GLY A 13 -2.81 -6.22 -6.58
N VAL A 14 -3.32 -7.42 -6.29
CA VAL A 14 -3.31 -8.06 -4.97
C VAL A 14 -2.32 -9.22 -4.84
N ASP A 15 -1.38 -9.34 -5.77
CA ASP A 15 -0.33 -10.37 -5.71
C ASP A 15 0.65 -10.08 -4.55
N PRO A 16 0.73 -10.94 -3.52
CA PRO A 16 1.59 -10.70 -2.37
C PRO A 16 3.08 -10.68 -2.74
N ASP A 17 3.51 -11.45 -3.73
CA ASP A 17 4.92 -11.47 -4.15
C ASP A 17 5.32 -10.14 -4.78
N ARG A 18 4.40 -9.51 -5.50
CA ARG A 18 4.60 -8.16 -6.06
C ARG A 18 4.74 -7.11 -4.96
N LEU A 19 3.86 -7.14 -3.95
CA LEU A 19 3.94 -6.23 -2.80
C LEU A 19 5.29 -6.38 -2.07
N ILE A 20 5.70 -7.62 -1.78
CA ILE A 20 6.99 -7.91 -1.13
C ILE A 20 8.16 -7.41 -1.98
N ALA A 21 8.12 -7.63 -3.30
CA ALA A 21 9.19 -7.19 -4.20
C ALA A 21 9.33 -5.65 -4.20
N VAL A 22 8.20 -4.92 -4.23
CA VAL A 22 8.18 -3.46 -4.13
C VAL A 22 8.71 -2.99 -2.78
N ALA A 23 8.24 -3.57 -1.68
CA ALA A 23 8.66 -3.17 -0.33
C ALA A 23 10.17 -3.36 -0.11
N ARG A 24 10.70 -4.54 -0.48
CA ARG A 24 12.14 -4.80 -0.41
C ARG A 24 12.94 -3.90 -1.32
N HIS A 25 12.41 -3.56 -2.50
CA HIS A 25 13.09 -2.65 -3.40
C HIS A 25 13.15 -1.23 -2.83
N ALA A 26 12.05 -0.73 -2.28
CA ALA A 26 11.97 0.57 -1.62
C ALA A 26 12.95 0.65 -0.44
N GLU A 27 12.99 -0.38 0.40
CA GLU A 27 13.95 -0.48 1.51
C GLU A 27 15.40 -0.42 1.02
N ARG A 28 15.76 -1.20 -0.01
CA ARG A 28 17.12 -1.17 -0.61
C ARG A 28 17.47 0.18 -1.22
N CYS A 29 16.49 0.91 -1.72
CA CYS A 29 16.66 2.26 -2.28
C CYS A 29 16.72 3.35 -1.20
N GLY A 30 16.52 3.00 0.08
CA GLY A 30 16.57 3.94 1.19
C GLY A 30 15.27 4.72 1.41
N PHE A 31 14.14 4.24 0.90
CA PHE A 31 12.84 4.78 1.32
C PHE A 31 12.59 4.43 2.78
N GLU A 32 12.02 5.38 3.51
CA GLU A 32 11.83 5.28 4.95
C GLU A 32 10.48 4.68 5.32
N GLY A 33 9.51 4.69 4.40
CA GLY A 33 8.17 4.20 4.69
C GLY A 33 7.44 3.58 3.50
N LEU A 34 6.54 2.66 3.83
CA LEU A 34 5.53 2.11 2.93
C LEU A 34 4.15 2.33 3.55
N TYR A 35 3.24 2.89 2.76
CA TYR A 35 1.86 3.18 3.11
C TYR A 35 0.89 2.30 2.30
N LEU A 36 -0.12 1.77 2.98
CA LEU A 36 -1.27 1.09 2.37
C LEU A 36 -2.55 1.86 2.75
N PRO A 37 -3.40 2.24 1.78
CA PRO A 37 -4.68 2.89 2.08
C PRO A 37 -5.58 1.97 2.94
N ASP A 38 -6.05 2.48 4.08
CA ASP A 38 -6.72 1.65 5.11
C ASP A 38 -8.25 1.58 4.98
N HIS A 39 -8.87 2.54 4.27
CA HIS A 39 -10.32 2.71 4.27
C HIS A 39 -10.87 2.82 2.86
N LEU A 40 -11.60 1.78 2.44
CA LEU A 40 -12.30 1.75 1.16
C LEU A 40 -13.76 1.32 1.39
N ALA A 41 -14.67 2.30 1.33
CA ALA A 41 -16.09 2.05 1.23
C ALA A 41 -16.49 2.06 -0.25
N LEU A 42 -16.68 0.88 -0.84
CA LEU A 42 -17.14 0.77 -2.21
C LEU A 42 -18.65 0.76 -2.29
N TYR A 43 -19.16 1.56 -3.22
CA TYR A 43 -20.55 1.60 -3.63
C TYR A 43 -20.60 1.70 -5.16
N PRO A 44 -21.70 1.27 -5.82
CA PRO A 44 -21.83 1.46 -7.26
C PRO A 44 -21.66 2.93 -7.65
N GLY A 45 -20.76 3.22 -8.61
CA GLY A 45 -20.40 4.58 -8.98
C GLY A 45 -19.37 5.27 -8.08
N ALA A 46 -18.71 4.55 -7.15
CA ALA A 46 -17.60 5.12 -6.38
C ALA A 46 -16.44 5.53 -7.30
N MET A 47 -15.94 6.74 -7.13
CA MET A 47 -14.89 7.31 -7.99
C MET A 47 -13.58 7.51 -7.24
N PHE A 48 -12.47 7.14 -7.87
CA PHE A 48 -11.11 7.53 -7.48
C PHE A 48 -10.49 8.39 -8.58
N GLY A 49 -10.51 9.71 -8.38
CA GLY A 49 -10.22 10.66 -9.45
C GLY A 49 -11.23 10.52 -10.59
N ALA A 50 -10.75 10.30 -11.81
CA ALA A 50 -11.58 10.11 -13.00
C ALA A 50 -11.95 8.64 -13.28
N VAL A 51 -11.60 7.71 -12.38
CA VAL A 51 -11.78 6.27 -12.57
C VAL A 51 -12.86 5.77 -11.61
N GLU A 52 -13.87 5.06 -12.13
CA GLU A 52 -14.82 4.33 -11.29
C GLU A 52 -14.14 3.09 -10.69
N LEU A 53 -14.32 2.86 -9.40
CA LEU A 53 -13.85 1.68 -8.70
C LEU A 53 -14.94 0.60 -8.71
N PRO A 54 -14.76 -0.52 -9.45
CA PRO A 54 -15.73 -1.60 -9.46
C PRO A 54 -15.91 -2.18 -8.06
N THR A 55 -17.15 -2.49 -7.67
CA THR A 55 -17.46 -3.09 -6.35
C THR A 55 -16.88 -4.49 -6.16
N GLN A 56 -16.48 -5.15 -7.25
CA GLN A 56 -15.82 -6.47 -7.26
C GLN A 56 -14.31 -6.38 -7.48
N LEU A 57 -13.73 -5.17 -7.52
CA LEU A 57 -12.29 -5.03 -7.63
C LEU A 57 -11.63 -5.69 -6.40
N PRO A 58 -10.56 -6.48 -6.57
CA PRO A 58 -9.89 -7.10 -5.43
C PRO A 58 -9.04 -6.08 -4.68
N TYR A 59 -9.11 -6.14 -3.35
CA TYR A 59 -8.32 -5.31 -2.44
C TYR A 59 -7.49 -6.17 -1.51
N LEU A 60 -6.37 -5.61 -1.07
CA LEU A 60 -5.61 -6.16 0.04
C LEU A 60 -6.18 -5.61 1.34
N GLU A 61 -6.37 -6.49 2.33
CA GLU A 61 -6.56 -6.05 3.71
C GLU A 61 -5.25 -5.42 4.22
N PRO A 62 -5.25 -4.13 4.60
CA PRO A 62 -4.03 -3.38 4.91
C PRO A 62 -3.21 -4.01 6.03
N LEU A 63 -3.85 -4.44 7.11
CA LEU A 63 -3.15 -5.02 8.26
C LEU A 63 -2.49 -6.37 7.90
N ASP A 64 -3.17 -7.21 7.12
CA ASP A 64 -2.61 -8.47 6.64
C ASP A 64 -1.43 -8.18 5.70
N ALA A 65 -1.63 -7.31 4.71
CA ALA A 65 -0.59 -6.93 3.76
C ALA A 65 0.65 -6.35 4.45
N LEU A 66 0.48 -5.47 5.45
CA LEU A 66 1.59 -4.93 6.23
C LEU A 66 2.27 -6.02 7.07
N SER A 67 1.53 -7.01 7.59
CA SER A 67 2.11 -8.15 8.30
C SER A 67 2.98 -9.02 7.38
N PHE A 68 2.55 -9.25 6.13
CA PHE A 68 3.37 -9.94 5.12
C PHE A 68 4.64 -9.14 4.77
N VAL A 69 4.53 -7.83 4.62
CA VAL A 69 5.70 -6.97 4.39
C VAL A 69 6.65 -7.02 5.57
N ALA A 70 6.16 -6.86 6.80
CA ALA A 70 6.95 -6.92 8.03
C ALA A 70 7.77 -8.21 8.14
N ALA A 71 7.21 -9.34 7.72
CA ALA A 71 7.90 -10.63 7.72
C ALA A 71 9.05 -10.73 6.71
N THR A 72 9.17 -9.78 5.78
CA THR A 72 10.10 -9.86 4.64
C THR A 72 11.02 -8.65 4.46
N THR A 73 10.91 -7.65 5.34
CA THR A 73 11.72 -6.42 5.41
C THR A 73 12.22 -6.19 6.83
N GLU A 74 13.27 -5.39 7.02
CA GLU A 74 13.92 -5.24 8.33
C GLU A 74 13.89 -3.81 8.91
N ARG A 75 13.69 -2.79 8.08
CA ARG A 75 13.97 -1.39 8.42
C ARG A 75 12.92 -0.41 7.91
N ILE A 76 12.26 -0.69 6.80
CA ILE A 76 11.24 0.22 6.25
C ILE A 76 10.07 0.36 7.23
N LEU A 77 9.64 1.60 7.49
CA LEU A 77 8.52 1.88 8.38
C LEU A 77 7.20 1.49 7.70
N LEU A 78 6.38 0.74 8.43
CA LEU A 78 5.10 0.25 7.93
C LEU A 78 3.99 1.11 8.48
N GLN A 79 3.25 1.77 7.57
CA GLN A 79 2.24 2.76 7.91
C GLN A 79 2.81 3.86 8.85
N PRO A 80 3.73 4.71 8.36
CA PRO A 80 4.20 5.85 9.14
C PRO A 80 3.01 6.63 9.70
N PRO A 81 3.10 7.14 10.94
CA PRO A 81 2.09 8.07 11.42
C PRO A 81 2.02 9.25 10.45
N ASP A 82 0.82 9.76 10.18
CA ASP A 82 0.62 10.94 9.37
C ASP A 82 1.40 12.11 10.00
N ASP A 83 2.60 12.38 9.51
CA ASP A 83 3.38 13.56 9.85
C ASP A 83 2.74 14.74 9.12
N GLN A 84 1.67 15.28 9.68
CA GLN A 84 0.94 16.45 9.18
C GLN A 84 1.73 17.76 9.42
N SER A 85 3.05 17.75 9.22
CA SER A 85 3.93 18.92 9.35
C SER A 85 3.97 19.77 8.09
#